data_AF-A0A2X3F275-F1
#
_entry.id   AF-A0A2X3F275-F1
#
_cell.length_a   1.000
_cell.length_b   1.000
_cell.length_c   1.000
_cell.angle_alpha   90.00
_cell.angle_beta   90.00
_cell.angle_gamma   90.00
#
_symmetry.space_group_name_H-M   'P 1'
#
loop_
_entity.id
_entity.type
_entity.pdbx_description
1 polymer ?
#
loop_
_entity_poly.entity_id
_entity_poly.type
_entity_poly.pdbx_seq_one_letter_code
_entity_poly.pdbx_strand_id
1 'polypeptide(L)'
;MPRLCGINATTLRAWQRRYGLLKPLRTDGGHRLYSDDDVQQALKILDWVKKGVPVSQVKPLLSRPGARRTNNWLTLQETMLQRLKEGKIESLRQLIYDAGREYPRQELVTEVLRPLRSQVSANVPAIMTLREILDGIIIAYTSFCLEGDKKAPGDNFLITGWHLTDACEIWLEALKRTGQGHRIDVLPVPPAALAPEIFPQRNWLLVTSGKLSAARQRQVELWQQQVVSLEVIPL
;
A
#
# COMPACT_ATOMS: atom_id res chain seq x y z
N MET A 1 -38.81 -5.38 -5.70
CA MET A 1 -38.26 -4.10 -5.20
C MET A 1 -36.76 -4.10 -5.39
N PRO A 2 -36.14 -3.06 -6.00
CA PRO A 2 -34.71 -3.08 -6.28
C PRO A 2 -33.93 -2.95 -4.97
N ARG A 3 -33.18 -4.00 -4.62
CA ARG A 3 -32.11 -3.96 -3.61
C ARG A 3 -30.88 -3.40 -4.30
N LEU A 4 -30.44 -2.19 -3.93
CA LEU A 4 -29.09 -1.75 -4.24
C LEU A 4 -28.16 -2.31 -3.16
N CYS A 5 -27.28 -3.24 -3.52
CA CYS A 5 -26.20 -3.75 -2.66
C CYS A 5 -26.65 -4.29 -1.28
N GLY A 6 -27.85 -4.87 -1.20
CA GLY A 6 -28.40 -5.42 0.04
C GLY A 6 -29.03 -4.39 0.99
N ILE A 7 -29.03 -3.11 0.65
CA ILE A 7 -29.67 -2.04 1.42
C ILE A 7 -31.10 -1.82 0.91
N ASN A 8 -32.07 -1.73 1.83
CA ASN A 8 -33.46 -1.46 1.47
C ASN A 8 -33.62 -0.02 0.97
N ALA A 9 -34.43 0.16 -0.08
CA ALA A 9 -34.78 1.46 -0.65
C ALA A 9 -35.44 2.42 0.37
N THR A 10 -36.03 1.91 1.46
CA THR A 10 -36.53 2.72 2.59
C THR A 10 -35.38 3.30 3.42
N THR A 11 -34.33 2.53 3.68
CA THR A 11 -33.13 2.97 4.41
C THR A 11 -32.37 4.04 3.65
N LEU A 12 -32.16 3.87 2.34
CA LEU A 12 -31.53 4.88 1.48
C LEU A 12 -32.32 6.21 1.48
N ARG A 13 -33.65 6.13 1.42
CA ARG A 13 -34.54 7.31 1.53
C ARG A 13 -34.42 7.99 2.89
N ALA A 14 -34.31 7.24 3.98
CA ALA A 14 -34.13 7.78 5.32
C ALA A 14 -32.79 8.53 5.43
N TRP A 15 -31.70 7.94 4.92
CA TRP A 15 -30.37 8.56 4.91
C TRP A 15 -30.31 9.84 4.08
N GLN A 16 -30.97 9.85 2.92
CA GLN A 16 -31.12 11.05 2.10
C GLN A 16 -31.89 12.15 2.86
N ARG A 17 -33.12 11.85 3.33
CA ARG A 17 -34.03 12.87 3.86
C ARG A 17 -33.62 13.40 5.23
N ARG A 18 -33.15 12.53 6.13
CA ARG A 18 -32.88 12.89 7.54
C ARG A 18 -31.46 13.41 7.76
N TYR A 19 -30.48 12.87 7.02
CA TYR A 19 -29.06 13.15 7.28
C TYR A 19 -28.37 13.82 6.08
N GLY A 20 -29.01 13.85 4.91
CA GLY A 20 -28.41 14.43 3.69
C GLY A 20 -27.17 13.66 3.23
N LEU A 21 -27.15 12.34 3.46
CA LEU A 21 -26.00 11.48 3.21
C LEU A 21 -25.89 10.96 1.77
N LEU A 22 -26.92 11.14 0.95
CA LEU A 22 -26.96 10.73 -0.46
C LEU A 22 -27.61 11.85 -1.28
N LYS A 23 -27.23 11.99 -2.55
CA LYS A 23 -27.80 13.00 -3.46
C LYS A 23 -28.14 12.36 -4.81
N PRO A 24 -29.14 11.45 -4.85
CA PRO A 24 -29.55 10.82 -6.10
C PRO A 24 -30.10 11.84 -7.08
N LEU A 25 -29.87 11.61 -8.37
CA LEU A 25 -30.51 12.36 -9.44
C LEU A 25 -32.02 12.09 -9.42
N ARG A 26 -32.78 13.08 -9.90
CA ARG A 26 -34.20 12.90 -10.21
C ARG A 26 -34.36 12.77 -11.72
N THR A 27 -35.12 11.77 -12.14
CA THR A 27 -35.61 11.69 -13.52
C THR A 27 -36.72 12.72 -13.73
N ASP A 28 -37.06 13.02 -14.99
CA ASP A 28 -38.15 13.94 -15.34
C ASP A 28 -39.51 13.52 -14.74
N GLY A 29 -39.69 12.22 -14.50
CA GLY A 29 -40.86 11.66 -13.80
C GLY A 29 -40.80 11.72 -12.26
N GLY A 30 -39.78 12.35 -11.67
CA GLY A 30 -39.63 12.49 -10.22
C GLY A 30 -39.10 11.26 -9.48
N HIS A 31 -38.70 10.20 -10.19
CA HIS A 31 -38.10 9.01 -9.59
C HIS A 31 -36.62 9.25 -9.24
N ARG A 32 -36.15 8.61 -8.16
CA ARG A 32 -34.75 8.70 -7.73
C ARG A 32 -33.91 7.72 -8.54
N LEU A 33 -32.87 8.22 -9.18
CA LEU A 33 -31.82 7.43 -9.82
C LEU A 33 -30.57 7.53 -8.94
N TYR A 34 -30.08 6.38 -8.45
CA TYR A 34 -28.82 6.32 -7.72
C TYR A 34 -27.70 6.03 -8.71
N SER A 35 -26.64 6.83 -8.71
CA SER A 35 -25.44 6.57 -9.51
C SER A 35 -24.52 5.55 -8.82
N ASP A 36 -23.50 5.08 -9.53
CA ASP A 36 -22.44 4.25 -8.93
C ASP A 36 -21.75 4.95 -7.75
N ASP A 37 -21.62 6.28 -7.79
CA ASP A 37 -21.09 7.06 -6.67
C ASP A 37 -22.02 7.02 -5.44
N ASP A 38 -23.34 7.10 -5.64
CA ASP A 38 -24.30 6.93 -4.54
C ASP A 38 -24.23 5.51 -3.96
N VAL A 39 -23.99 4.50 -4.81
CA VAL A 39 -23.82 3.11 -4.38
C VAL A 39 -22.58 2.98 -3.49
N GLN A 40 -21.46 3.51 -3.95
CA GLN A 40 -20.21 3.51 -3.18
C GLN A 40 -20.41 4.26 -1.86
N GLN A 41 -21.04 5.43 -1.88
CA GLN A 41 -21.30 6.19 -0.67
C GLN A 41 -22.21 5.44 0.32
N ALA A 42 -23.21 4.69 -0.18
CA ALA A 42 -24.05 3.84 0.65
C ALA A 42 -23.28 2.69 1.32
N LEU A 43 -22.33 2.06 0.62
CA LEU A 43 -21.44 1.04 1.19
C LEU A 43 -20.54 1.62 2.29
N LYS A 44 -20.00 2.84 2.08
CA LYS A 44 -19.18 3.54 3.10
C LYS A 44 -19.98 3.85 4.37
N ILE A 45 -21.24 4.29 4.22
CA ILE A 45 -22.13 4.51 5.37
C ILE A 45 -22.36 3.20 6.13
N LEU A 46 -22.60 2.11 5.40
CA LEU A 46 -22.85 0.78 5.98
C LEU A 46 -21.66 0.29 6.84
N ASP A 47 -20.43 0.50 6.38
CA ASP A 47 -19.21 0.13 7.13
C ASP A 47 -19.13 0.84 8.48
N TRP A 48 -19.43 2.14 8.53
CA TRP A 48 -19.48 2.89 9.80
C TRP A 48 -20.60 2.42 10.73
N VAL A 49 -21.78 2.11 10.18
CA VAL A 49 -22.88 1.57 10.99
C VAL A 49 -22.52 0.20 11.55
N LYS A 50 -21.84 -0.66 10.77
CA LYS A 50 -21.34 -1.97 11.25
C LYS A 50 -20.31 -1.82 12.38
N LYS A 51 -19.51 -0.75 12.34
CA LYS A 51 -18.56 -0.37 13.39
C LYS A 51 -19.21 0.28 14.62
N GLY A 52 -20.55 0.29 14.70
CA GLY A 52 -21.30 0.81 15.85
C GLY A 52 -21.49 2.32 15.85
N VAL A 53 -21.13 3.03 14.78
CA VAL A 53 -21.29 4.48 14.71
C VAL A 53 -22.74 4.84 14.37
N PRO A 54 -23.40 5.71 15.15
CA PRO A 54 -24.74 6.19 14.82
C PRO A 54 -24.77 6.91 13.48
N VAL A 55 -25.76 6.62 12.63
CA VAL A 55 -25.90 7.21 11.28
C VAL A 55 -25.84 8.75 11.30
N SER A 56 -26.38 9.38 12.34
CA SER A 56 -26.34 10.84 12.54
C SER A 56 -24.92 11.42 12.64
N GLN A 57 -23.94 10.61 13.05
CA GLN A 57 -22.54 11.01 13.21
C GLN A 57 -21.66 10.62 12.01
N VAL A 58 -22.21 9.92 11.00
CA VAL A 58 -21.44 9.43 9.85
C VAL A 58 -21.04 10.54 8.88
N LYS A 59 -21.85 11.59 8.73
CA LYS A 59 -21.62 12.70 7.78
C LYS A 59 -20.25 13.39 7.93
N PRO A 60 -19.81 13.80 9.14
CA PRO A 60 -18.46 14.36 9.34
C PRO A 60 -17.35 13.31 9.12
N LEU A 61 -17.60 12.02 9.39
CA LEU A 61 -16.63 10.94 9.18
C LEU A 61 -16.40 10.63 7.69
N LEU A 62 -17.44 10.71 6.86
CA LEU A 62 -17.33 10.60 5.40
C LEU A 62 -16.60 11.79 4.76
N SER A 63 -16.61 12.93 5.46
CA SER A 63 -15.95 14.17 5.04
C SER A 63 -14.49 14.20 5.50
N ARG A 64 -14.08 13.34 6.45
CA ARG A 64 -12.68 13.17 6.85
C ARG A 64 -11.90 12.53 5.69
N PRO A 65 -10.77 13.12 5.25
CA PRO A 65 -9.94 12.58 4.17
C PRO A 65 -9.59 11.10 4.34
N GLY A 66 -9.40 10.65 5.58
CA GLY A 66 -9.06 9.26 5.92
C GLY A 66 -10.11 8.22 5.50
N ALA A 67 -11.42 8.51 5.64
CA ALA A 67 -12.46 7.53 5.29
C ALA A 67 -12.68 7.40 3.77
N ARG A 68 -12.39 8.47 3.01
CA ARG A 68 -12.36 8.39 1.54
C ARG A 68 -11.13 7.63 1.08
N ARG A 69 -9.96 7.88 1.68
CA ARG A 69 -8.71 7.19 1.36
C ARG A 69 -8.80 5.69 1.62
N THR A 70 -9.28 5.24 2.79
CA THR A 70 -9.37 3.79 3.09
C THR A 70 -10.25 3.01 2.12
N ASN A 71 -11.39 3.59 1.71
CA ASN A 71 -12.23 2.95 0.71
C ASN A 71 -11.58 2.95 -0.68
N ASN A 72 -10.84 3.99 -1.04
CA ASN A 72 -10.10 4.04 -2.30
C ASN A 72 -8.98 2.99 -2.34
N TRP A 73 -8.31 2.73 -1.22
CA TRP A 73 -7.27 1.68 -1.13
C TRP A 73 -7.82 0.30 -1.38
N LEU A 74 -8.95 -0.05 -0.76
CA LEU A 74 -9.57 -1.35 -0.96
C LEU A 74 -9.98 -1.55 -2.42
N THR A 75 -10.63 -0.56 -3.03
CA THR A 75 -10.99 -0.61 -4.46
C THR A 75 -9.76 -0.73 -5.35
N LEU A 76 -8.65 -0.04 -5.02
CA LEU A 76 -7.40 -0.13 -5.76
C LEU A 76 -6.79 -1.53 -5.65
N GLN A 77 -6.77 -2.13 -4.45
CA GLN A 77 -6.32 -3.50 -4.22
C GLN A 77 -7.15 -4.50 -5.05
N GLU A 78 -8.49 -4.41 -4.98
CA GLU A 78 -9.40 -5.29 -5.72
C GLU A 78 -9.18 -5.18 -7.23
N THR A 79 -9.03 -3.95 -7.73
CA THR A 79 -8.77 -3.70 -9.15
C THR A 79 -7.43 -4.27 -9.59
N MET A 80 -6.36 -4.05 -8.82
CA MET A 80 -5.04 -4.59 -9.10
C MET A 80 -5.05 -6.12 -9.07
N LEU A 81 -5.69 -6.73 -8.07
CA LEU A 81 -5.81 -8.18 -7.96
C LEU A 81 -6.57 -8.77 -9.15
N GLN A 82 -7.65 -8.11 -9.59
CA GLN A 82 -8.41 -8.56 -10.74
C GLN A 82 -7.56 -8.51 -12.02
N ARG A 83 -6.80 -7.44 -12.24
CA ARG A 83 -5.87 -7.34 -13.39
C ARG A 83 -4.80 -8.43 -13.36
N LEU A 84 -4.27 -8.73 -12.18
CA LEU A 84 -3.29 -9.80 -11.99
C LEU A 84 -3.88 -11.16 -12.35
N LYS A 85 -5.07 -11.48 -11.83
CA LYS A 85 -5.79 -12.75 -12.12
C LYS A 85 -6.19 -12.90 -13.59
N GLU A 86 -6.52 -11.79 -14.25
CA GLU A 86 -6.85 -11.75 -15.69
C GLU A 86 -5.61 -11.78 -16.60
N GLY A 87 -4.38 -11.78 -16.04
CA GLY A 87 -3.15 -11.74 -16.82
C GLY A 87 -2.91 -10.40 -17.54
N LYS A 88 -3.58 -9.32 -17.13
CA LYS A 88 -3.45 -7.98 -17.72
C LYS A 88 -2.24 -7.23 -17.14
N ILE A 89 -1.05 -7.78 -17.37
CA ILE A 89 0.23 -7.34 -16.78
C ILE A 89 0.51 -5.86 -17.08
N GLU A 90 0.38 -5.42 -18.33
CA GLU A 90 0.67 -4.03 -18.70
C GLU A 90 -0.33 -3.03 -18.09
N SER A 91 -1.60 -3.42 -17.99
CA SER A 91 -2.62 -2.59 -17.31
C SER A 91 -2.34 -2.50 -15.81
N LEU A 92 -1.91 -3.60 -15.17
CA LEU A 92 -1.51 -3.60 -13.76
C LEU A 92 -0.28 -2.72 -13.53
N ARG A 93 0.73 -2.81 -14.41
CA ARG A 93 1.92 -1.97 -14.37
C ARG A 93 1.54 -0.49 -14.42
N GLN A 94 0.73 -0.09 -15.39
CA GLN A 94 0.28 1.29 -15.50
C GLN A 94 -0.46 1.74 -14.23
N LEU A 95 -1.34 0.91 -13.68
CA LEU A 95 -2.10 1.23 -12.47
C LEU A 95 -1.20 1.45 -11.24
N ILE A 96 -0.12 0.67 -11.09
CA ILE A 96 0.86 0.86 -10.00
C ILE A 96 1.62 2.19 -10.19
N TYR A 97 2.04 2.50 -11.42
CA TYR A 97 2.72 3.76 -11.73
C TYR A 97 1.81 4.98 -11.51
N ASP A 98 0.55 4.89 -11.90
CA ASP A 98 -0.46 5.93 -11.69
C ASP A 98 -0.69 6.17 -10.20
N ALA A 99 -0.91 5.10 -9.45
CA ALA A 99 -1.09 5.18 -8.00
C ALA A 99 0.12 5.80 -7.30
N GLY A 100 1.34 5.47 -7.72
CA GLY A 100 2.54 6.06 -7.14
C GLY A 100 2.80 7.52 -7.51
N ARG A 101 2.08 8.07 -8.50
CA ARG A 101 2.03 9.52 -8.79
C ARG A 101 0.93 10.23 -8.01
N GLU A 102 -0.20 9.55 -7.81
CA GLU A 102 -1.37 10.11 -7.14
C GLU A 102 -1.24 10.10 -5.61
N TYR A 103 -0.49 9.14 -5.06
CA TYR A 103 -0.45 8.86 -3.63
C TYR A 103 0.97 8.85 -3.04
N PRO A 104 1.13 9.20 -1.75
CA PRO A 104 2.40 9.04 -1.05
C PRO A 104 2.86 7.58 -1.10
N ARG A 105 4.13 7.37 -1.46
CA ARG A 105 4.69 6.02 -1.67
C ARG A 105 4.67 5.16 -0.41
N GLN A 106 4.79 5.80 0.76
CA GLN A 106 4.65 5.12 2.05
C GLN A 106 3.25 4.55 2.27
N GLU A 107 2.20 5.34 1.95
CA GLU A 107 0.81 4.89 2.03
C GLU A 107 0.55 3.80 0.97
N LEU A 108 1.03 3.98 -0.27
CA LEU A 108 0.90 2.98 -1.32
C LEU A 108 1.48 1.61 -0.94
N VAL A 109 2.67 1.59 -0.33
CA VAL A 109 3.29 0.33 0.12
C VAL A 109 2.48 -0.31 1.25
N THR A 110 2.13 0.47 2.26
CA THR A 110 1.53 -0.02 3.51
C THR A 110 0.07 -0.44 3.32
N GLU A 111 -0.69 0.37 2.58
CA GLU A 111 -2.14 0.22 2.46
C GLU A 111 -2.56 -0.50 1.17
N VAL A 112 -1.66 -0.73 0.20
CA VAL A 112 -2.04 -1.34 -1.09
C VAL A 112 -1.12 -2.49 -1.46
N LEU A 113 0.19 -2.25 -1.65
CA LEU A 113 1.08 -3.26 -2.21
C LEU A 113 1.29 -4.44 -1.26
N ARG A 114 1.55 -4.20 0.03
CA ARG A 114 1.66 -5.29 1.03
C ARG A 114 0.34 -6.07 1.20
N PRO A 115 -0.83 -5.41 1.40
CA PRO A 115 -2.11 -6.12 1.42
C PRO A 115 -2.38 -6.93 0.16
N LEU A 116 -2.09 -6.38 -1.03
CA LEU A 116 -2.25 -7.08 -2.30
C LEU A 116 -1.35 -8.31 -2.38
N ARG A 117 -0.07 -8.21 -2.01
CA ARG A 117 0.87 -9.34 -1.93
C ARG A 117 0.39 -10.41 -0.95
N SER A 118 -0.17 -10.00 0.19
CA SER A 118 -0.73 -10.94 1.17
C SER A 118 -1.96 -11.69 0.64
N GLN A 119 -2.72 -11.13 -0.31
CA GLN A 119 -3.85 -11.82 -0.94
C GLN A 119 -3.40 -12.89 -1.95
N VAL A 120 -2.13 -12.86 -2.38
CA VAL A 120 -1.51 -13.84 -3.28
C VAL A 120 -0.35 -14.59 -2.61
N SER A 121 -0.51 -14.98 -1.34
CA SER A 121 0.53 -15.67 -0.56
C SER A 121 0.34 -17.18 -0.41
N ALA A 122 -0.68 -17.76 -1.04
CA ALA A 122 -0.94 -19.19 -0.92
C ALA A 122 0.18 -20.02 -1.57
N ASN A 123 0.60 -21.09 -0.91
CA ASN A 123 1.66 -21.99 -1.38
C ASN A 123 1.14 -22.97 -2.44
N VAL A 124 0.63 -22.41 -3.55
CA VAL A 124 0.12 -23.13 -4.72
C VAL A 124 0.82 -22.55 -5.95
N PRO A 125 1.34 -23.38 -6.88
CA PRO A 125 2.17 -22.91 -8.00
C PRO A 125 1.57 -21.72 -8.77
N ALA A 126 0.27 -21.76 -9.09
CA ALA A 126 -0.39 -20.67 -9.78
C ALA A 126 -0.34 -19.34 -9.01
N ILE A 127 -0.58 -19.37 -7.70
CA ILE A 127 -0.56 -18.16 -6.85
C ILE A 127 0.87 -17.66 -6.66
N MET A 128 1.84 -18.56 -6.54
CA MET A 128 3.26 -18.19 -6.50
C MET A 128 3.68 -17.48 -7.79
N THR A 129 3.29 -18.00 -8.97
CA THR A 129 3.57 -17.32 -10.25
C THR A 129 2.95 -15.92 -10.29
N LEU A 130 1.71 -15.75 -9.83
CA LEU A 130 1.08 -14.42 -9.76
C LEU A 130 1.83 -13.48 -8.81
N ARG A 131 2.32 -14.00 -7.68
CA ARG A 131 3.14 -13.24 -6.72
C ARG A 131 4.46 -12.79 -7.33
N GLU A 132 5.15 -13.66 -8.06
CA GLU A 132 6.41 -13.30 -8.74
C GLU A 132 6.18 -12.26 -9.86
N ILE A 133 5.08 -12.36 -10.61
CA ILE A 133 4.71 -11.34 -11.60
C ILE A 133 4.49 -9.98 -10.91
N LEU A 134 3.73 -9.96 -9.80
CA LEU A 134 3.49 -8.74 -9.04
C LEU A 134 4.80 -8.15 -8.49
N ASP A 135 5.65 -8.99 -7.90
CA ASP A 135 6.95 -8.60 -7.35
C ASP A 135 7.87 -8.02 -8.44
N GLY A 136 7.90 -8.62 -9.63
CA GLY A 136 8.63 -8.08 -10.78
C GLY A 136 8.16 -6.68 -11.21
N ILE A 137 6.85 -6.40 -11.15
CA ILE A 137 6.31 -5.07 -11.45
C ILE A 137 6.69 -4.06 -10.35
N ILE A 138 6.59 -4.47 -9.07
CA ILE A 138 6.97 -3.63 -7.92
C ILE A 138 8.45 -3.27 -7.97
N ILE A 139 9.32 -4.25 -8.25
CA ILE A 139 10.76 -4.04 -8.40
C ILE A 139 11.03 -3.06 -9.54
N ALA A 140 10.40 -3.25 -10.70
CA ALA A 140 10.58 -2.34 -11.84
C ALA A 140 10.16 -0.90 -11.52
N TYR A 141 9.00 -0.72 -10.85
CA TYR A 141 8.54 0.61 -10.43
C TYR A 141 9.46 1.25 -9.38
N THR A 142 9.94 0.45 -8.42
CA THR A 142 10.87 0.92 -7.39
C THR A 142 12.20 1.37 -8.01
N SER A 143 12.78 0.56 -8.90
CA SER A 143 13.98 0.90 -9.67
C SER A 143 13.82 2.21 -10.44
N PHE A 144 12.67 2.39 -11.10
CA PHE A 144 12.35 3.64 -11.79
C PHE A 144 12.37 4.86 -10.85
N CYS A 145 11.78 4.74 -9.66
CA CYS A 145 11.77 5.82 -8.67
C CYS A 145 13.18 6.12 -8.14
N LEU A 146 13.94 5.08 -7.80
CA LEU A 146 15.32 5.18 -7.31
C LEU A 146 16.25 5.88 -8.31
N GLU A 147 16.12 5.54 -9.59
CA GLU A 147 16.92 6.18 -10.64
C GLU A 147 16.54 7.66 -10.84
N GLY A 148 15.28 8.00 -10.57
CA GLY A 148 14.84 9.40 -10.49
C GLY A 148 15.53 10.16 -9.36
N ASP A 149 15.60 9.57 -8.17
CA ASP A 149 16.16 10.22 -6.96
C ASP A 149 17.67 10.48 -7.08
N LYS A 150 18.42 9.67 -7.83
CA LYS A 150 19.86 9.87 -8.06
C LYS A 150 20.21 11.21 -8.73
N LYS A 151 19.25 11.85 -9.41
CA LYS A 151 19.46 13.12 -10.12
C LYS A 151 19.51 14.32 -9.17
N ALA A 152 18.96 14.20 -7.97
CA ALA A 152 18.93 15.26 -6.98
C ALA A 152 20.07 15.09 -5.95
N PRO A 153 20.55 16.17 -5.32
CA PRO A 153 21.45 16.06 -4.18
C PRO A 153 20.75 15.31 -3.03
N GLY A 154 21.53 14.51 -2.30
CA GLY A 154 20.99 13.69 -1.22
C GLY A 154 22.02 12.77 -0.59
N ASP A 155 21.64 12.18 0.54
CA ASP A 155 22.49 11.26 1.28
C ASP A 155 22.52 9.88 0.61
N ASN A 156 23.68 9.22 0.67
CA ASN A 156 23.88 7.93 0.04
C ASN A 156 23.54 6.79 1.00
N PHE A 157 22.59 5.94 0.60
CA PHE A 157 22.12 4.81 1.37
C PHE A 157 22.41 3.48 0.66
N LEU A 158 22.65 2.44 1.45
CA LEU A 158 22.60 1.05 1.03
C LEU A 158 21.46 0.37 1.79
N ILE A 159 20.57 -0.31 1.07
CA ILE A 159 19.49 -1.11 1.67
C ILE A 159 19.66 -2.58 1.33
N THR A 160 19.51 -3.44 2.34
CA THR A 160 19.62 -4.89 2.16
C THR A 160 18.77 -5.64 3.17
N GLY A 161 18.52 -6.91 2.90
CA GLY A 161 17.88 -7.82 3.85
C GLY A 161 18.90 -8.43 4.80
N TRP A 162 18.56 -8.52 6.08
CA TRP A 162 19.38 -9.19 7.09
C TRP A 162 18.51 -10.16 7.91
N HIS A 163 18.80 -11.46 7.77
CA HIS A 163 17.89 -12.52 8.22
C HIS A 163 16.46 -12.33 7.70
N LEU A 164 16.35 -12.09 6.39
CA LEU A 164 15.11 -11.84 5.69
C LEU A 164 14.85 -12.97 4.69
N THR A 165 13.63 -13.50 4.68
CA THR A 165 13.21 -14.56 3.75
C THR A 165 12.58 -14.02 2.47
N ASP A 166 11.86 -12.89 2.56
CA ASP A 166 11.18 -12.26 1.44
C ASP A 166 12.00 -11.09 0.89
N ALA A 167 12.77 -11.33 -0.19
CA ALA A 167 13.65 -10.33 -0.79
C ALA A 167 12.89 -9.11 -1.35
N CYS A 168 11.61 -9.26 -1.76
CA CYS A 168 10.82 -8.15 -2.28
C CYS A 168 10.53 -7.09 -1.20
N GLU A 169 10.58 -7.46 0.09
CA GLU A 169 10.43 -6.48 1.18
C GLU A 169 11.58 -5.45 1.22
N ILE A 170 12.76 -5.78 0.72
CA ILE A 170 13.87 -4.81 0.53
C ILE A 170 13.40 -3.69 -0.42
N TRP A 171 12.76 -4.07 -1.52
CA TRP A 171 12.27 -3.14 -2.53
C TRP A 171 11.08 -2.32 -2.04
N LEU A 172 10.16 -2.92 -1.28
CA LEU A 172 9.05 -2.20 -0.67
C LEU A 172 9.53 -1.15 0.35
N GLU A 173 10.52 -1.49 1.19
CA GLU A 173 11.11 -0.52 2.13
C GLU A 173 11.96 0.55 1.44
N ALA A 174 12.60 0.24 0.32
CA ALA A 174 13.25 1.22 -0.54
C ALA A 174 12.21 2.19 -1.13
N LEU A 175 11.12 1.68 -1.70
CA LEU A 175 10.06 2.49 -2.31
C LEU A 175 9.46 3.48 -1.32
N LYS A 176 9.21 3.08 -0.06
CA LYS A 176 8.71 3.96 1.01
C LYS A 176 9.58 5.21 1.22
N ARG A 177 10.88 5.11 0.94
CA ARG A 177 11.90 6.16 1.21
C ARG A 177 12.30 6.96 -0.02
N THR A 178 11.79 6.62 -1.20
CA THR A 178 12.05 7.40 -2.42
C THR A 178 11.40 8.78 -2.38
N GLY A 179 12.05 9.78 -2.99
CA GLY A 179 11.62 11.18 -3.01
C GLY A 179 11.88 11.96 -1.73
N GLN A 180 12.67 11.42 -0.79
CA GLN A 180 12.97 12.04 0.51
C GLN A 180 14.42 12.54 0.61
N GLY A 181 15.09 12.82 -0.52
CA GLY A 181 16.50 13.23 -0.54
C GLY A 181 17.48 12.08 -0.26
N HIS A 182 17.03 10.83 -0.40
CA HIS A 182 17.87 9.65 -0.24
C HIS A 182 18.25 9.08 -1.61
N ARG A 183 19.55 8.90 -1.85
CA ARG A 183 20.08 8.15 -3.00
C ARG A 183 20.36 6.73 -2.55
N ILE A 184 19.40 5.84 -2.78
CA ILE A 184 19.42 4.47 -2.26
C ILE A 184 19.92 3.51 -3.34
N ASP A 185 20.98 2.77 -3.02
CA ASP A 185 21.46 1.61 -3.77
C ASP A 185 20.93 0.33 -3.09
N VAL A 186 20.29 -0.55 -3.85
CA VAL A 186 19.63 -1.77 -3.32
C VAL A 186 20.52 -2.99 -3.53
N LEU A 187 20.78 -3.75 -2.46
CA LEU A 187 21.32 -5.10 -2.57
C LEU A 187 20.13 -6.05 -2.84
N PRO A 188 20.06 -6.67 -4.03
CA PRO A 188 18.82 -7.26 -4.54
C PRO A 188 18.36 -8.51 -3.78
N VAL A 189 19.28 -9.17 -3.08
CA VAL A 189 19.03 -10.39 -2.30
C VAL A 189 19.71 -10.24 -0.93
N PRO A 190 19.10 -10.72 0.17
CA PRO A 190 19.76 -10.77 1.47
C PRO A 190 21.08 -11.55 1.37
N PRO A 191 22.24 -10.95 1.67
CA PRO A 191 23.51 -11.66 1.61
C PRO A 191 23.60 -12.69 2.75
N ALA A 192 24.30 -13.79 2.49
CA ALA A 192 24.54 -14.83 3.50
C ALA A 192 25.34 -14.31 4.70
N ALA A 193 26.27 -13.38 4.44
CA ALA A 193 27.04 -12.63 5.43
C ALA A 193 27.13 -11.17 5.01
N LEU A 194 27.02 -10.25 5.97
CA LEU A 194 27.05 -8.81 5.73
C LEU A 194 28.24 -8.20 6.47
N ALA A 195 28.93 -7.26 5.81
CA ALA A 195 30.05 -6.50 6.37
C ALA A 195 29.88 -5.01 6.03
N PRO A 196 29.01 -4.26 6.73
CA PRO A 196 28.76 -2.85 6.46
C PRO A 196 30.02 -1.96 6.54
N GLU A 197 30.98 -2.36 7.37
CA GLU A 197 32.23 -1.64 7.66
C GLU A 197 33.13 -1.44 6.44
N ILE A 198 32.94 -2.20 5.35
CA ILE A 198 33.67 -1.99 4.10
C ILE A 198 33.26 -0.68 3.39
N PHE A 199 32.09 -0.13 3.72
CA PHE A 199 31.59 1.15 3.23
C PHE A 199 31.20 2.06 4.40
N PRO A 200 32.17 2.55 5.20
CA PRO A 200 31.89 3.27 6.44
C PRO A 200 31.18 4.61 6.21
N GLN A 201 31.34 5.20 5.02
CA GLN A 201 30.74 6.49 4.65
C GLN A 201 29.31 6.38 4.11
N ARG A 202 28.73 5.18 4.03
CA ARG A 202 27.35 4.96 3.57
C ARG A 202 26.41 4.83 4.75
N ASN A 203 25.18 5.32 4.59
CA ASN A 203 24.10 5.04 5.51
C ASN A 203 23.50 3.66 5.19
N TRP A 204 23.29 2.82 6.19
CA TRP A 204 22.80 1.45 6.00
C TRP A 204 21.37 1.28 6.51
N LEU A 205 20.54 0.61 5.72
CA LEU A 205 19.18 0.21 6.07
C LEU A 205 19.09 -1.33 6.02
N LEU A 206 18.87 -1.95 7.18
CA LEU A 206 18.77 -3.41 7.29
C LEU A 206 17.31 -3.83 7.47
N VAL A 207 16.70 -4.41 6.44
CA VAL A 207 15.35 -4.96 6.51
C VAL A 207 15.41 -6.35 7.13
N THR A 208 14.69 -6.58 8.22
CA THR A 208 14.73 -7.84 8.96
C THR A 208 13.34 -8.38 9.26
N SER A 209 13.22 -9.71 9.30
CA SER A 209 11.99 -10.38 9.73
C SER A 209 12.06 -10.77 11.21
N GLY A 210 11.00 -10.46 11.95
CA GLY A 210 10.84 -10.86 13.35
C GLY A 210 11.68 -10.05 14.34
N LYS A 211 11.66 -10.47 15.61
CA LYS A 211 12.39 -9.80 16.70
C LYS A 211 13.87 -10.12 16.64
N LEU A 212 14.70 -9.10 16.87
CA LEU A 212 16.15 -9.27 17.01
C LEU A 212 16.47 -10.05 18.29
N SER A 213 17.32 -11.07 18.16
CA SER A 213 17.90 -11.75 19.32
C SER A 213 18.97 -10.87 19.97
N ALA A 214 19.32 -11.15 21.23
CA ALA A 214 20.38 -10.41 21.92
C ALA A 214 21.74 -10.46 21.19
N ALA A 215 22.06 -11.59 20.55
CA ALA A 215 23.27 -11.73 19.74
C ALA A 215 23.24 -10.80 18.51
N ARG A 216 22.09 -10.70 17.84
CA ARG A 216 21.91 -9.81 16.69
C ARG A 216 21.95 -8.35 17.09
N GLN A 217 21.35 -7.99 18.22
CA GLN A 217 21.39 -6.62 18.74
C GLN A 217 22.85 -6.18 18.99
N ARG A 218 23.67 -7.03 19.61
CA ARG A 218 25.10 -6.76 19.79
C ARG A 218 25.86 -6.60 18.47
N GLN A 219 25.54 -7.41 17.46
CA GLN A 219 26.16 -7.29 16.14
C GLN A 219 25.82 -5.93 15.49
N VAL A 220 24.57 -5.49 15.60
CA VAL A 220 24.12 -4.18 15.12
C VAL A 220 24.86 -3.04 15.83
N GLU A 221 24.98 -3.12 17.17
CA GLU A 221 25.72 -2.14 17.97
C GLU A 221 27.20 -2.06 17.55
N LEU A 222 27.84 -3.18 17.23
CA LEU A 222 29.21 -3.20 16.71
C LEU A 222 29.32 -2.50 15.35
N TRP A 223 28.42 -2.80 14.42
CA TRP A 223 28.43 -2.14 13.10
C TRP A 223 28.12 -0.65 13.19
N GLN A 224 27.22 -0.23 14.08
CA GLN A 224 26.90 1.19 14.31
C GLN A 224 28.11 2.01 14.77
N GLN A 225 29.14 1.38 15.35
CA GLN A 225 30.40 2.05 15.70
C GLN A 225 31.36 2.19 14.51
N GLN A 226 31.12 1.47 13.42
CA GLN A 226 32.03 1.35 12.28
C GLN A 226 31.53 2.09 11.02
N VAL A 227 30.25 2.46 10.98
CA VAL A 227 29.63 3.16 9.84
C VAL A 227 28.97 4.47 10.29
N VAL A 228 28.78 5.40 9.36
CA VAL A 228 28.16 6.71 9.63
C VAL A 228 26.75 6.58 10.22
N SER A 229 25.95 5.66 9.69
CA SER A 229 24.61 5.38 10.19
C SER A 229 24.18 3.97 9.80
N LEU A 230 23.48 3.29 10.71
CA LEU A 230 22.86 1.99 10.44
C LEU A 230 21.52 1.90 11.19
N GLU A 231 20.44 1.81 10.42
CA GLU A 231 19.07 1.63 10.89
C GLU A 231 18.61 0.20 10.61
N VAL A 232 17.96 -0.43 11.58
CA VAL A 232 17.29 -1.73 11.40
C VAL A 232 15.79 -1.51 11.26
N ILE A 233 15.21 -2.06 10.21
CA ILE A 233 13.79 -1.95 9.85
C ILE A 233 13.13 -3.30 10.09
N PRO A 234 12.45 -3.50 11.22
CA PRO A 234 11.67 -4.71 11.46
C PRO A 234 10.36 -4.68 10.65
N LEU A 235 10.03 -5.80 10.02
CA LEU A 235 8.75 -6.05 9.35
C LEU A 235 7.69 -6.61 10.30
#